data_AF-A0A941TTV3-F1
#
_entry.id   AF-A0A941TTV3-F1
#
_cell.length_a   1.000
_cell.length_b   1.000
_cell.length_c   1.000
_cell.angle_alpha   90.00
_cell.angle_beta   90.00
_cell.angle_gamma   90.00
#
_symmetry.space_group_name_H-M   'P 1'
#
loop_
_entity.id
_entity.type
_entity.pdbx_description
1 polymer ?
#
loop_
_entity_poly.entity_id
_entity_poly.type
_entity_poly.pdbx_seq_one_letter_code
_entity_poly.pdbx_strand_id
1 'polypeptide(L)'
;MEESQLKIGLLMEAAEAHQATALAAIESLREQCTGLDAVVREEIRATLLEELAALHRNSQLAAESLRALAHRANRRFLALGLVLMTLACATPVALSWWLLPTPAELAALHARSELMGANVARLRAAGGAADLRRCGTAQRLCARIDRSAPPYGEAADYRVLQGY
;
A
#
# COMPACT_ATOMS: atom_id res chain seq x y z
N MET A 1 87.81 29.66 -56.27
CA MET A 1 86.87 28.51 -56.39
C MET A 1 87.08 27.48 -55.27
N GLU A 2 88.26 27.40 -54.65
CA GLU A 2 88.53 26.53 -53.48
C GLU A 2 87.95 27.07 -52.15
N GLU A 3 88.00 28.39 -51.92
CA GLU A 3 87.51 29.02 -50.68
C GLU A 3 86.00 28.78 -50.43
N SER A 4 85.21 28.74 -51.51
CA SER A 4 83.78 28.43 -51.45
C SER A 4 83.49 27.00 -51.02
N GLN A 5 84.33 26.03 -51.40
CA GLN A 5 84.13 24.62 -51.02
C GLN A 5 84.49 24.39 -49.54
N LEU A 6 85.53 25.05 -49.04
CA LEU A 6 85.94 24.95 -47.64
C LEU A 6 84.86 25.55 -46.71
N LYS A 7 84.26 26.68 -47.12
CA LYS A 7 83.18 27.33 -46.38
C LYS A 7 81.90 26.51 -46.38
N ILE A 8 81.58 25.82 -47.48
CA ILE A 8 80.44 24.89 -47.56
C ILE A 8 80.69 23.67 -46.66
N GLY A 9 81.90 23.14 -46.62
CA GLY A 9 82.28 22.05 -45.71
C GLY A 9 82.12 22.42 -44.23
N LEU A 10 82.63 23.60 -43.83
CA LEU A 10 82.48 24.11 -42.47
C LEU A 10 81.02 24.36 -42.07
N LEU A 11 80.18 24.84 -43.01
CA LEU A 11 78.75 25.03 -42.75
C LEU A 11 78.00 23.71 -42.64
N MET A 12 78.40 22.69 -43.41
CA MET A 12 77.81 21.36 -43.35
C MET A 12 78.19 20.64 -42.05
N GLU A 13 79.43 20.74 -41.61
CA GLU A 13 79.91 20.20 -40.33
C GLU A 13 79.24 20.91 -39.14
N ALA A 14 79.10 22.24 -39.20
CA ALA A 14 78.34 22.99 -38.20
C ALA A 14 76.85 22.59 -38.18
N ALA A 15 76.23 22.37 -39.34
CA ALA A 15 74.86 21.91 -39.44
C ALA A 15 74.68 20.50 -38.86
N GLU A 16 75.62 19.59 -39.12
CA GLU A 16 75.62 18.22 -38.60
C GLU A 16 75.82 18.19 -37.07
N ALA A 17 76.70 19.04 -36.53
CA ALA A 17 76.87 19.23 -35.09
C ALA A 17 75.61 19.81 -34.42
N HIS A 18 74.94 20.77 -35.08
CA HIS A 18 73.67 21.31 -34.59
C HIS A 18 72.54 20.27 -34.62
N GLN A 19 72.54 19.38 -35.62
CA GLN A 19 71.54 18.32 -35.72
C GLN A 19 71.76 17.23 -34.67
N ALA A 20 73.01 16.86 -34.40
CA ALA A 20 73.35 15.89 -33.36
C ALA A 20 72.97 16.39 -31.95
N THR A 21 73.22 17.67 -31.65
CA THR A 21 72.84 18.28 -30.36
C THR A 21 71.33 18.42 -30.21
N ALA A 22 70.61 18.76 -31.29
CA ALA A 22 69.15 18.82 -31.29
C ALA A 22 68.51 17.43 -31.04
N LEU A 23 69.04 16.37 -31.67
CA LEU A 23 68.56 15.00 -31.46
C LEU A 23 68.80 14.54 -30.02
N ALA A 24 69.97 14.81 -29.45
CA ALA A 24 70.27 14.47 -28.07
C ALA A 24 69.35 15.20 -27.06
N ALA A 25 69.03 16.47 -27.32
CA ALA A 25 68.10 17.23 -26.48
C ALA A 25 66.66 16.68 -26.58
N ILE A 26 66.22 16.26 -27.77
CA ILE A 26 64.90 15.64 -27.97
C ILE A 26 64.80 14.30 -27.25
N GLU A 27 65.85 13.49 -27.30
CA GLU A 27 65.91 12.20 -26.59
C GLU A 27 65.78 12.41 -25.07
N SER A 28 66.55 13.36 -24.52
CA SER A 28 66.48 13.73 -23.10
C SER A 28 65.10 14.25 -22.68
N LEU A 29 64.45 15.07 -23.50
CA LEU A 29 63.11 15.58 -23.23
C LEU A 29 62.07 14.45 -23.27
N ARG A 30 62.22 13.51 -24.20
CA ARG A 30 61.34 12.35 -24.32
C ARG A 30 61.44 11.47 -23.08
N GLU A 31 62.65 11.22 -22.60
CA GLU A 31 62.91 10.42 -21.39
C GLU A 31 62.37 11.09 -20.12
N GLN A 32 62.47 12.42 -20.03
CA GLN A 32 61.84 13.19 -18.96
C GLN A 32 60.31 13.17 -19.04
N CYS A 33 59.73 13.30 -20.23
CA CYS A 33 58.28 13.22 -20.42
C CYS A 33 57.71 11.83 -20.09
N THR A 34 58.41 10.74 -20.46
CA THR A 34 57.96 9.37 -20.13
C THR A 34 58.08 9.08 -18.64
N GLY A 35 59.15 9.55 -17.98
CA GLY A 35 59.29 9.47 -16.53
C GLY A 35 58.18 10.24 -15.80
N LEU A 36 57.84 11.44 -16.27
CA LEU A 36 56.78 12.25 -15.68
C LEU A 36 55.39 11.63 -15.89
N ASP A 37 55.10 11.06 -17.07
CA ASP A 37 53.82 10.36 -17.31
C ASP A 37 53.65 9.14 -16.39
N ALA A 38 54.73 8.39 -16.14
CA ALA A 38 54.71 7.26 -15.21
C ALA A 38 54.44 7.71 -13.78
N VAL A 39 55.12 8.75 -13.29
CA VAL A 39 54.93 9.30 -11.94
C VAL A 39 53.53 9.89 -11.78
N VAL A 40 53.07 10.71 -12.72
CA VAL A 40 51.73 11.31 -12.68
C VAL A 40 50.64 10.24 -12.71
N ARG A 41 50.80 9.19 -13.50
CA ARG A 41 49.86 8.06 -13.56
C ARG A 41 49.82 7.28 -12.25
N GLU A 42 50.96 7.07 -11.61
CA GLU A 42 51.06 6.37 -10.33
C GLU A 42 50.46 7.21 -9.21
N GLU A 43 50.78 8.51 -9.16
CA GLU A 43 50.25 9.45 -8.18
C GLU A 43 48.72 9.56 -8.33
N ILE A 44 48.20 9.79 -9.55
CA ILE A 44 46.76 9.84 -9.82
C ILE A 44 46.07 8.53 -9.44
N ARG A 45 46.69 7.38 -9.73
CA ARG A 45 46.14 6.08 -9.32
C ARG A 45 46.10 5.96 -7.80
N ALA A 46 47.16 6.34 -7.11
CA ALA A 46 47.24 6.28 -5.66
C ALA A 46 46.18 7.19 -5.04
N THR A 47 46.09 8.45 -5.46
CA THR A 47 45.10 9.40 -4.93
C THR A 47 43.67 8.96 -5.23
N LEU A 48 43.38 8.49 -6.44
CA LEU A 48 42.04 8.00 -6.79
C LEU A 48 41.66 6.74 -6.00
N LEU A 49 42.60 5.81 -5.80
CA LEU A 49 42.36 4.61 -4.99
C LEU A 49 42.13 4.98 -3.52
N GLU A 50 42.87 5.94 -3.00
CA GLU A 50 42.75 6.42 -1.63
C GLU A 50 41.41 7.13 -1.39
N GLU A 51 41.00 8.01 -2.30
CA GLU A 51 39.70 8.69 -2.27
C GLU A 51 38.53 7.71 -2.45
N LEU A 52 38.63 6.75 -3.38
CA LEU A 52 37.62 5.71 -3.54
C LEU A 52 37.53 4.80 -2.30
N ALA A 53 38.65 4.47 -1.67
CA ALA A 53 38.68 3.70 -0.44
C ALA A 53 38.06 4.48 0.73
N ALA A 54 38.35 5.78 0.84
CA ALA A 54 37.75 6.67 1.83
C ALA A 54 36.23 6.81 1.62
N LEU A 55 35.79 7.02 0.37
CA LEU A 55 34.38 7.11 0.00
C LEU A 55 33.64 5.79 0.26
N HIS A 56 34.26 4.65 -0.05
CA HIS A 56 33.71 3.33 0.25
C HIS A 56 33.52 3.14 1.76
N ARG A 57 34.53 3.51 2.56
CA ARG A 57 34.48 3.43 4.03
C ARG A 57 33.36 4.30 4.61
N ASN A 58 33.22 5.53 4.10
CA ASN A 58 32.13 6.44 4.50
C ASN A 58 30.75 5.89 4.10
N SER A 59 30.63 5.28 2.91
CA SER A 59 29.38 4.66 2.47
C SER A 59 28.98 3.44 3.34
N GLN A 60 29.96 2.66 3.80
CA GLN A 60 29.71 1.53 4.69
C GLN A 60 29.22 2.00 6.06
N LEU A 61 29.87 3.02 6.65
CA LEU A 61 29.45 3.61 7.92
C LEU A 61 28.04 4.22 7.84
N ALA A 62 27.74 4.92 6.73
CA ALA A 62 26.40 5.43 6.47
C ALA A 62 25.37 4.29 6.36
N ALA A 63 25.69 3.22 5.62
CA ALA A 63 24.82 2.07 5.48
C ALA A 63 24.57 1.33 6.81
N GLU A 64 25.58 1.22 7.67
CA GLU A 64 25.45 0.60 9.00
C GLU A 64 24.56 1.42 9.94
N SER A 65 24.76 2.74 9.97
CA SER A 65 23.91 3.64 10.78
C SER A 65 22.45 3.63 10.30
N LEU A 66 22.24 3.62 8.98
CA LEU A 66 20.91 3.48 8.37
C LEU A 66 20.28 2.13 8.68
N ARG A 67 21.03 1.02 8.66
CA ARG A 67 20.50 -0.32 9.03
C ARG A 67 20.06 -0.37 10.49
N ALA A 68 20.85 0.20 11.40
CA ALA A 68 20.52 0.27 12.83
C ALA A 68 19.23 1.09 13.07
N LEU A 69 19.09 2.22 12.37
CA LEU A 69 17.88 3.04 12.40
C LEU A 69 16.69 2.33 11.75
N ALA A 70 16.89 1.67 10.62
CA ALA A 70 15.87 0.92 9.89
C ALA A 70 15.32 -0.22 10.75
N HIS A 71 16.14 -0.92 11.53
CA HIS A 71 15.66 -1.99 12.42
C HIS A 71 14.79 -1.45 13.56
N ARG A 72 15.15 -0.29 14.14
CA ARG A 72 14.32 0.40 15.14
C ARG A 72 13.02 0.93 14.54
N ALA A 73 13.10 1.56 13.38
CA ALA A 73 11.92 2.08 12.67
C ALA A 73 10.98 0.93 12.30
N ASN A 74 11.50 -0.13 11.70
CA ASN A 74 10.72 -1.31 11.32
C ASN A 74 10.07 -1.96 12.54
N ARG A 75 10.78 -2.10 13.67
CA ARG A 75 10.18 -2.58 14.92
C ARG A 75 9.05 -1.69 15.44
N ARG A 76 9.21 -0.37 15.37
CA ARG A 76 8.15 0.59 15.76
C ARG A 76 6.95 0.49 14.83
N PHE A 77 7.16 0.39 13.52
CA PHE A 77 6.06 0.22 12.56
C PHE A 77 5.34 -1.12 12.76
N LEU A 78 6.07 -2.21 12.98
CA LEU A 78 5.46 -3.51 13.30
C LEU A 78 4.67 -3.45 14.60
N ALA A 79 5.23 -2.85 15.66
CA ALA A 79 4.53 -2.70 16.94
C ALA A 79 3.26 -1.84 16.80
N LEU A 80 3.35 -0.69 16.12
CA LEU A 80 2.19 0.18 15.86
C LEU A 80 1.14 -0.50 14.99
N GLY A 81 1.56 -1.22 13.95
CA GLY A 81 0.65 -1.98 13.09
C GLY A 81 -0.07 -3.09 13.84
N LEU A 82 0.64 -3.80 14.73
CA LEU A 82 0.06 -4.86 15.55
C LEU A 82 -0.93 -4.28 16.57
N VAL A 83 -0.60 -3.16 17.22
CA VAL A 83 -1.55 -2.44 18.09
C VAL A 83 -2.78 -2.01 17.31
N LEU A 84 -2.63 -1.40 16.12
CA LEU A 84 -3.76 -0.95 15.31
C LEU A 84 -4.66 -2.12 14.89
N MET A 85 -4.07 -3.24 14.46
CA MET A 85 -4.82 -4.45 14.08
C MET A 85 -5.58 -5.04 15.27
N THR A 86 -4.94 -5.14 16.44
CA THR A 86 -5.61 -5.62 17.65
C THR A 86 -6.76 -4.70 18.07
N LEU A 87 -6.57 -3.38 18.01
CA LEU A 87 -7.61 -2.41 18.34
C LEU A 87 -8.79 -2.48 17.35
N ALA A 88 -8.49 -2.62 16.06
CA ALA A 88 -9.49 -2.73 15.00
C ALA A 88 -10.33 -4.01 15.11
N CYS A 89 -9.77 -5.12 15.59
CA CYS A 89 -10.53 -6.35 15.87
C CYS A 89 -11.24 -6.32 17.24
N ALA A 90 -10.60 -5.77 18.27
CA ALA A 90 -11.14 -5.77 19.62
C ALA A 90 -12.38 -4.87 19.74
N THR A 91 -12.40 -3.73 19.04
CA THR A 91 -13.51 -2.77 19.09
C THR A 91 -14.85 -3.34 18.59
N PRO A 92 -14.98 -3.97 17.40
CA PRO A 92 -16.24 -4.57 16.97
C PRO A 92 -16.63 -5.77 17.83
N VAL A 93 -15.66 -6.57 18.31
CA VAL A 93 -15.96 -7.71 19.18
C VAL A 93 -16.52 -7.24 20.53
N ALA A 94 -15.88 -6.27 21.17
CA ALA A 94 -16.37 -5.69 22.41
C ALA A 94 -17.75 -5.03 22.22
N LEU A 95 -17.94 -4.31 21.13
CA LEU A 95 -19.24 -3.70 20.81
C LEU A 95 -20.32 -4.77 20.58
N SER A 96 -19.99 -5.83 19.84
CA SER A 96 -20.93 -6.94 19.60
C SER A 96 -21.29 -7.64 20.90
N TRP A 97 -20.33 -7.87 21.79
CA TRP A 97 -20.59 -8.52 23.07
C TRP A 97 -21.42 -7.63 24.01
N TRP A 98 -21.25 -6.31 23.93
CA TRP A 98 -22.04 -5.36 24.70
C TRP A 98 -23.46 -5.17 24.13
N LEU A 99 -23.62 -5.24 22.81
CA LEU A 99 -24.90 -5.02 22.14
C LEU A 99 -25.73 -6.29 21.97
N LEU A 100 -25.11 -7.48 21.96
CA LEU A 100 -25.85 -8.73 21.83
C LEU A 100 -26.70 -8.97 23.10
N PRO A 101 -28.02 -9.16 22.95
CA PRO A 101 -28.87 -9.54 24.06
C PRO A 101 -28.42 -10.88 24.63
N THR A 102 -28.57 -11.03 25.95
CA THR A 102 -28.17 -12.25 26.64
C THR A 102 -28.96 -13.46 26.08
N PRO A 103 -28.40 -14.69 26.12
CA PRO A 103 -29.09 -15.87 25.60
C PRO A 103 -30.47 -16.10 26.25
N ALA A 104 -30.64 -15.64 27.49
CA ALA A 104 -31.92 -15.67 28.19
C ALA A 104 -32.97 -14.73 27.56
N GLU A 105 -32.56 -13.53 27.14
CA GLU A 105 -33.43 -12.57 26.45
C GLU A 105 -33.80 -13.07 25.05
N LEU A 106 -32.86 -13.69 24.34
CA LEU A 106 -33.11 -14.34 23.05
C LEU A 106 -34.12 -15.49 23.18
N ALA A 107 -34.00 -16.32 24.21
CA ALA A 107 -34.97 -17.38 24.49
C ALA A 107 -36.37 -16.81 24.83
N ALA A 108 -36.42 -15.72 25.61
CA ALA A 108 -37.67 -15.04 25.93
C ALA A 108 -38.32 -14.40 24.69
N LEU A 109 -37.53 -13.84 23.76
CA LEU A 109 -38.03 -13.31 22.49
C LEU A 109 -38.60 -14.42 21.60
N HIS A 110 -37.91 -15.55 21.48
CA HIS A 110 -38.42 -16.70 20.73
C HIS A 110 -39.69 -17.28 21.34
N ALA A 111 -39.75 -17.41 22.67
CA ALA A 111 -40.98 -17.86 23.34
C ALA A 111 -42.16 -16.90 23.08
N ARG A 112 -41.90 -15.58 23.05
CA ARG A 112 -42.93 -14.59 22.71
C ARG A 112 -43.35 -14.67 21.25
N SER A 113 -42.43 -14.90 20.31
CA SER A 113 -42.80 -15.06 18.90
C SER A 113 -43.63 -16.32 18.66
N GLU A 114 -43.27 -17.43 19.30
CA GLU A 114 -44.04 -18.68 19.24
C GLU A 114 -45.46 -18.48 19.81
N LEU A 115 -45.58 -17.81 20.96
CA LEU A 115 -46.87 -17.49 21.56
C LEU A 115 -47.74 -16.62 20.62
N MET A 116 -47.16 -15.61 20.00
CA MET A 116 -47.87 -14.75 19.05
C MET A 116 -48.28 -15.53 17.78
N GLY A 117 -47.42 -16.41 17.29
CA GLY A 117 -47.73 -17.30 16.17
C GLY A 117 -48.90 -18.23 16.48
N ALA A 118 -48.90 -18.85 17.66
CA ALA A 118 -49.99 -19.71 18.13
C ALA A 118 -51.31 -18.93 18.31
N ASN A 119 -51.24 -17.71 18.87
CA ASN A 119 -52.43 -16.86 19.04
C ASN A 119 -53.00 -16.42 17.69
N VAL A 120 -52.15 -16.04 16.73
CA VAL A 120 -52.57 -15.69 15.38
C VAL A 120 -53.15 -16.91 14.66
N ALA A 121 -52.53 -18.08 14.79
CA ALA A 121 -53.05 -19.32 14.21
C ALA A 121 -54.43 -19.68 14.79
N ARG A 122 -54.60 -19.54 16.11
CA ARG A 122 -55.89 -19.75 16.79
C ARG A 122 -56.94 -18.73 16.34
N LEU A 123 -56.58 -17.46 16.22
CA LEU A 123 -57.47 -16.42 15.72
C LEU A 123 -57.87 -16.67 14.26
N ARG A 124 -56.93 -17.09 13.41
CA ARG A 124 -57.23 -17.47 12.02
C ARG A 124 -58.16 -18.69 11.97
N ALA A 125 -57.90 -19.73 12.76
CA ALA A 125 -58.74 -20.91 12.84
C ALA A 125 -60.14 -20.64 13.43
N ALA A 126 -60.27 -19.61 14.26
CA ALA A 126 -61.55 -19.12 14.77
C ALA A 126 -62.25 -18.12 13.82
N GLY A 127 -61.78 -17.99 12.57
CA GLY A 127 -62.39 -17.13 11.54
C GLY A 127 -62.00 -15.65 11.62
N GLY A 128 -60.97 -15.29 12.39
CA GLY A 128 -60.44 -13.93 12.53
C GLY A 128 -59.56 -13.45 11.38
N ALA A 129 -59.40 -14.25 10.32
CA ALA A 129 -58.65 -13.88 9.12
C ALA A 129 -59.50 -13.02 8.16
N ALA A 130 -59.83 -11.79 8.57
CA ALA A 130 -60.57 -10.87 7.71
C ALA A 130 -59.67 -10.31 6.60
N ASP A 131 -59.99 -10.57 5.32
CA ASP A 131 -59.38 -9.85 4.18
C ASP A 131 -59.99 -8.44 4.12
N LEU A 132 -59.33 -7.51 4.81
CA LEU A 132 -59.68 -6.10 4.85
C LEU A 132 -59.07 -5.38 3.64
N ARG A 133 -59.91 -4.94 2.72
CA ARG A 133 -59.50 -4.12 1.56
C ARG A 133 -60.04 -2.71 1.71
N ARG A 134 -59.33 -1.73 1.16
CA ARG A 134 -59.85 -0.36 1.08
C ARG A 134 -60.79 -0.27 -0.12
N CYS A 135 -62.02 0.15 0.11
CA CYS A 135 -63.02 0.29 -0.95
C CYS A 135 -63.66 1.68 -0.94
N GLY A 136 -64.12 2.09 -2.13
CA GLY A 136 -64.78 3.38 -2.35
C GLY A 136 -63.83 4.57 -2.48
N THR A 137 -64.37 5.70 -2.94
CA THR A 137 -63.62 6.96 -3.13
C THR A 137 -63.08 7.54 -1.81
N ALA A 138 -63.70 7.20 -0.68
CA ALA A 138 -63.31 7.63 0.66
C ALA A 138 -62.32 6.69 1.38
N GLN A 139 -61.76 5.68 0.70
CA GLN A 139 -60.77 4.73 1.24
C GLN A 139 -61.15 4.07 2.59
N ARG A 140 -62.41 3.69 2.77
CA ARG A 140 -62.85 3.01 4.01
C ARG A 140 -62.42 1.54 3.97
N LEU A 141 -62.09 0.96 5.13
CA LEU A 141 -61.80 -0.47 5.27
C LEU A 141 -63.10 -1.28 5.09
N CYS A 142 -63.07 -2.23 4.18
CA CYS A 142 -64.18 -3.11 3.85
C CYS A 142 -63.73 -4.57 3.93
N ALA A 143 -64.57 -5.42 4.51
CA ALA A 143 -64.39 -6.86 4.55
C ALA A 143 -65.41 -7.52 3.63
N ARG A 144 -65.05 -8.65 3.02
CA ARG A 144 -66.00 -9.44 2.22
C ARG A 144 -66.84 -10.30 3.15
N ILE A 145 -68.16 -10.36 2.93
CA ILE A 145 -69.11 -11.14 3.74
C ILE A 145 -69.48 -12.40 2.98
N ASP A 146 -69.53 -13.55 3.66
CA ASP A 146 -70.10 -14.76 3.09
C ASP A 146 -71.63 -14.67 3.11
N ARG A 147 -72.23 -14.66 1.92
CA ARG A 147 -73.68 -14.56 1.72
C ARG A 147 -74.39 -15.90 1.86
N SER A 148 -73.65 -17.01 1.95
CA SER A 148 -74.19 -18.35 2.14
C SER A 148 -74.40 -18.73 3.61
N ALA A 149 -73.75 -18.00 4.53
CA ALA A 149 -73.89 -18.21 5.97
C ALA A 149 -75.16 -17.52 6.52
N PRO A 150 -75.87 -18.13 7.48
CA PRO A 150 -77.06 -17.55 8.07
C PRO A 150 -76.74 -16.29 8.91
N PRO A 151 -77.73 -15.42 9.16
CA PRO A 151 -77.63 -14.35 10.14
C PRO A 151 -77.39 -14.88 11.55
N TYR A 152 -76.57 -14.19 12.35
CA TYR A 152 -76.39 -14.50 13.77
C TYR A 152 -76.79 -13.31 14.66
N GLY A 153 -77.27 -13.57 15.88
CA GLY A 153 -77.74 -12.56 16.86
C GLY A 153 -79.26 -12.40 16.92
N GLU A 154 -79.78 -11.87 18.02
CA GLU A 154 -81.24 -11.77 18.28
C GLU A 154 -82.00 -10.93 17.25
N ALA A 155 -81.35 -9.90 16.68
CA ALA A 155 -81.90 -9.08 15.60
C ALA A 155 -81.18 -9.28 14.25
N ALA A 156 -80.49 -10.42 14.08
CA ALA A 156 -79.72 -10.72 12.87
C ALA A 156 -78.58 -9.71 12.57
N ASP A 157 -77.99 -9.14 13.63
CA ASP A 157 -76.99 -8.06 13.53
C ASP A 157 -75.60 -8.51 13.06
N TYR A 158 -75.29 -9.82 13.14
CA TYR A 158 -73.97 -10.35 12.82
C TYR A 158 -73.98 -11.13 11.48
N ARG A 159 -72.89 -10.98 10.72
CA ARG A 159 -72.65 -11.67 9.44
C ARG A 159 -71.24 -12.24 9.42
N VAL A 160 -71.09 -13.44 8.84
CA VAL A 160 -69.80 -14.14 8.74
C VAL A 160 -68.97 -13.53 7.62
N LEU A 161 -67.70 -13.21 7.90
CA LEU A 161 -66.78 -12.70 6.89
C LEU A 161 -66.28 -13.84 6.00
N GLN A 162 -66.09 -13.59 4.70
CA GLN A 162 -65.57 -14.59 3.76
C GLN A 162 -64.08 -14.83 4.04
N GLY A 163 -63.72 -16.10 4.33
CA GLY A 163 -62.37 -16.49 4.75
C GLY A 163 -62.28 -17.08 6.17
N TYR A 164 -63.43 -17.50 6.75
CA TYR A 164 -63.48 -18.36 7.93
C TYR A 164 -62.88 -19.74 7.68
#